data_AF-A0A2E5X7C5-F1
#
_entry.id   AF-A0A2E5X7C5-F1
#
_cell.length_a   1.000
_cell.length_b   1.000
_cell.length_c   1.000
_cell.angle_alpha   90.00
_cell.angle_beta   90.00
_cell.angle_gamma   90.00
#
_symmetry.space_group_name_H-M   'P 1'
#
loop_
_entity.id
_entity.type
_entity.pdbx_description
1 polymer ?
#
loop_
_entity_poly.entity_id
_entity_poly.type
_entity_poly.pdbx_seq_one_letter_code
_entity_poly.pdbx_strand_id
1 'polypeptide(L)'
;MPEEVVTDISAFQGVVTIVLRDGEITREEKRLVIKLASLLGLDEAAPKRVYDAIVTGEKLEGGRVLDKEEQLRIYAGMFQTAYLNASISEDEYFVVAYLRLMFEISDEENDVVINAIHDELEEHVEKNVFQVVEKGLDQAKDVVDNLVNRLRSILPEGGQKGDQD
;
A
#
# COMPACT_ATOMS: atom_id res chain seq x y z
N MET A 1 -14.53 7.92 11.60
CA MET A 1 -14.44 8.89 10.48
C MET A 1 -15.66 8.70 9.60
N PRO A 2 -16.16 9.69 8.84
CA PRO A 2 -16.97 9.31 7.68
C PRO A 2 -16.13 8.35 6.85
N GLU A 3 -16.73 7.26 6.34
CA GLU A 3 -16.09 6.35 5.38
C GLU A 3 -15.60 7.22 4.20
N GLU A 4 -14.34 7.68 4.25
CA GLU A 4 -13.76 8.44 3.16
C GLU A 4 -13.63 7.44 2.01
N VAL A 5 -14.51 7.58 1.03
CA VAL A 5 -14.55 6.72 -0.14
C VAL A 5 -13.16 6.69 -0.76
N VAL A 6 -12.56 5.50 -0.80
CA VAL A 6 -11.24 5.31 -1.41
C VAL A 6 -11.39 5.45 -2.92
N THR A 7 -10.64 6.39 -3.51
CA THR A 7 -10.56 6.59 -4.95
C THR A 7 -9.16 6.31 -5.46
N ASP A 8 -9.03 6.13 -6.76
CA ASP A 8 -7.73 6.00 -7.42
C ASP A 8 -6.80 7.18 -7.12
N ILE A 9 -7.32 8.41 -7.16
CA ILE A 9 -6.56 9.63 -6.85
C ILE A 9 -6.21 9.70 -5.37
N SER A 10 -7.13 9.40 -4.44
CA SER A 10 -6.83 9.48 -3.00
C SER A 10 -5.81 8.43 -2.57
N ALA A 11 -5.89 7.22 -3.12
CA ALA A 11 -4.92 6.16 -2.89
C ALA A 11 -3.52 6.54 -3.40
N PHE A 12 -3.46 7.05 -4.63
CA PHE A 12 -2.19 7.48 -5.21
C PHE A 12 -1.58 8.67 -4.47
N GLN A 13 -2.39 9.68 -4.14
CA GLN A 13 -1.94 10.85 -3.39
C GLN A 13 -1.41 10.48 -2.01
N GLY A 14 -2.08 9.59 -1.28
CA GLY A 14 -1.62 9.14 0.04
C GLY A 14 -0.24 8.48 -0.02
N VAL A 15 -0.03 7.58 -0.98
CA VAL A 15 1.27 6.93 -1.17
C VAL A 15 2.35 7.92 -1.60
N VAL A 16 2.09 8.79 -2.57
CA VAL A 16 3.07 9.78 -3.03
C VAL A 16 3.44 10.75 -1.91
N THR A 17 2.50 11.10 -1.03
CA THR A 17 2.78 11.96 0.14
C THR A 17 3.73 11.31 1.13
N ILE A 18 3.61 10.01 1.34
CA ILE A 18 4.50 9.24 2.22
C ILE A 18 5.89 9.13 1.63
N VAL A 19 5.94 8.78 0.35
CA VAL A 19 7.19 8.60 -0.39
C VAL A 19 7.96 9.93 -0.52
N LEU A 20 7.28 11.06 -0.67
CA LEU A 20 7.91 12.39 -0.79
C LEU A 20 8.32 13.04 0.52
N ARG A 21 8.26 12.33 1.66
CA ARG A 21 8.40 12.97 2.98
C ARG A 21 9.76 13.63 3.20
N ASP A 22 10.83 13.11 2.62
CA ASP A 22 12.19 13.67 2.73
C ASP A 22 12.52 14.70 1.63
N GLY A 23 11.61 14.90 0.67
CA GLY A 23 11.76 15.83 -0.44
C GLY A 23 12.53 15.29 -1.65
N GLU A 24 13.03 14.06 -1.60
CA GLU A 24 13.66 13.37 -2.73
C GLU A 24 12.86 12.10 -3.10
N ILE A 25 13.02 11.59 -4.32
CA ILE A 25 12.44 10.30 -4.72
C ILE A 25 13.58 9.40 -5.16
N THR A 26 13.83 8.34 -4.40
CA THR A 26 14.78 7.28 -4.76
C THR A 26 14.31 6.49 -5.98
N ARG A 27 15.19 5.67 -6.57
CA ARG A 27 14.80 4.87 -7.75
C ARG A 27 13.74 3.81 -7.38
N GLU A 28 13.88 3.27 -6.19
CA GLU A 28 13.05 2.25 -5.57
C GLU A 28 11.65 2.79 -5.32
N GLU A 29 11.55 3.96 -4.70
CA GLU A 29 10.29 4.69 -4.50
C GLU A 29 9.61 5.07 -5.81
N LYS A 30 10.37 5.56 -6.79
CA LYS A 30 9.83 5.87 -8.12
C LYS A 30 9.21 4.63 -8.77
N ARG A 31 9.84 3.45 -8.60
CA ARG A 31 9.31 2.18 -9.11
C ARG A 31 7.97 1.84 -8.46
N LEU A 32 7.86 1.97 -7.13
CA LEU A 32 6.61 1.73 -6.41
C LEU A 32 5.49 2.68 -6.84
N VAL A 33 5.79 3.98 -6.98
CA VAL A 33 4.82 4.97 -7.46
C VAL A 33 4.34 4.65 -8.87
N ILE A 34 5.26 4.30 -9.79
CA ILE A 34 4.88 3.89 -11.16
C ILE A 34 4.02 2.62 -11.14
N LYS A 35 4.38 1.63 -10.32
CA LYS A 35 3.61 0.40 -10.19
C LYS A 35 2.19 0.69 -9.68
N LEU A 36 2.06 1.53 -8.65
CA LEU A 36 0.77 1.90 -8.09
C LEU A 36 -0.09 2.62 -9.13
N ALA A 37 0.46 3.61 -9.85
CA ALA A 37 -0.27 4.30 -10.92
C ALA A 37 -0.79 3.32 -11.98
N SER A 38 0.02 2.32 -12.35
CA SER A 38 -0.39 1.26 -13.27
C SER A 38 -1.48 0.36 -12.71
N LEU A 39 -1.42 -0.03 -11.45
CA LEU A 39 -2.44 -0.87 -10.80
C LEU A 39 -3.79 -0.14 -10.65
N LEU A 40 -3.73 1.17 -10.44
CA LEU A 40 -4.91 2.03 -10.34
C LEU A 40 -5.51 2.38 -11.70
N GLY A 41 -4.78 2.16 -12.79
CA GLY A 41 -5.21 2.51 -14.15
C GLY A 41 -5.22 4.03 -14.39
N LEU A 42 -4.32 4.76 -13.74
CA LEU A 42 -4.24 6.22 -13.89
C LEU A 42 -3.80 6.62 -15.30
N ASP A 43 -4.36 7.74 -15.77
CA ASP A 43 -3.89 8.37 -17.01
C ASP A 43 -2.45 8.93 -16.85
N GLU A 44 -1.76 9.14 -17.97
CA GLU A 44 -0.36 9.62 -17.97
C GLU A 44 -0.18 11.01 -17.33
N ALA A 45 -1.24 11.84 -17.27
CA ALA A 45 -1.20 13.17 -16.69
C ALA A 45 -1.48 13.19 -15.17
N ALA A 46 -2.17 12.17 -14.65
CA ALA A 46 -2.56 12.07 -13.25
C ALA A 46 -1.36 12.05 -12.28
N PRO A 47 -0.26 11.30 -12.53
CA PRO A 47 0.90 11.32 -11.65
C PRO A 47 1.50 12.72 -11.49
N LYS A 48 1.62 13.47 -12.58
CA LYS A 48 2.14 14.84 -12.55
C LYS A 48 1.19 15.77 -11.80
N ARG A 49 -0.12 15.67 -12.05
CA ARG A 49 -1.13 16.47 -11.34
C ARG A 49 -1.08 16.24 -9.84
N VAL A 50 -0.91 14.99 -9.40
CA VAL A 50 -0.80 14.64 -7.97
C VAL A 50 0.46 15.22 -7.36
N TYR A 51 1.59 15.10 -8.06
CA TYR A 51 2.84 15.71 -7.62
C TYR A 51 2.70 17.23 -7.46
N ASP A 52 2.18 17.91 -8.49
CA ASP A 52 2.00 19.36 -8.48
C ASP A 52 1.10 19.80 -7.32
N ALA A 53 0.00 19.08 -7.07
CA ALA A 53 -0.91 19.35 -5.96
C ALA A 53 -0.28 19.15 -4.59
N ILE A 54 0.55 18.11 -4.39
CA ILE A 54 1.29 17.90 -3.14
C ILE A 54 2.25 19.06 -2.88
N VAL A 55 2.98 19.51 -3.91
CA VAL A 55 3.93 20.63 -3.81
C VAL A 55 3.21 21.96 -3.51
N THR A 56 2.02 22.19 -4.08
CA THR A 56 1.24 23.42 -3.86
C THR A 56 0.38 23.38 -2.59
N GLY A 57 0.29 22.22 -1.91
CA GLY A 57 -0.59 22.00 -0.77
C GLY A 57 -2.08 21.93 -1.15
N GLU A 58 -2.39 21.64 -2.41
CA GLU A 58 -3.74 21.49 -2.92
C GLU A 58 -4.29 20.10 -2.62
N LYS A 59 -5.54 20.02 -2.13
CA LYS A 59 -6.24 18.74 -1.98
C LYS A 59 -6.84 18.38 -3.33
N LEU A 60 -6.45 17.24 -3.90
CA LEU A 60 -7.09 16.74 -5.11
C LEU A 60 -8.39 16.05 -4.74
N GLU A 61 -9.50 16.58 -5.24
CA GLU A 61 -10.80 15.94 -5.12
C GLU A 61 -11.14 15.12 -6.37
N GLY A 62 -12.00 14.12 -6.17
CA GLY A 62 -12.48 13.23 -7.22
C GLY A 62 -11.68 11.95 -7.35
N GLY A 63 -11.60 11.45 -8.58
CA GLY A 63 -11.13 10.10 -8.86
C GLY A 63 -12.27 9.08 -8.94
N ARG A 64 -11.94 7.92 -9.46
CA ARG A 64 -12.85 6.78 -9.57
C ARG A 64 -12.83 6.02 -8.25
N VAL A 65 -14.02 5.74 -7.73
CA VAL A 65 -14.18 4.89 -6.53
C VAL A 65 -13.61 3.51 -6.82
N LEU A 66 -12.80 3.02 -5.88
CA LEU A 66 -12.26 1.66 -5.91
C LEU A 66 -13.17 0.75 -5.11
N ASP A 67 -13.68 -0.31 -5.74
CA ASP A 67 -14.38 -1.36 -4.99
C ASP A 67 -13.39 -2.21 -4.17
N LYS A 68 -13.92 -3.06 -3.30
CA LYS A 68 -13.09 -3.87 -2.39
C LYS A 68 -12.21 -4.88 -3.14
N GLU A 69 -12.70 -5.42 -4.26
CA GLU A 69 -11.91 -6.37 -5.06
C GLU A 69 -10.71 -5.65 -5.70
N GLU A 70 -10.92 -4.45 -6.23
CA GLU A 70 -9.85 -3.59 -6.75
C GLU A 70 -8.83 -3.27 -5.67
N GLN A 71 -9.28 -2.86 -4.48
CA GLN A 71 -8.41 -2.55 -3.35
C GLN A 71 -7.52 -3.74 -2.97
N LEU A 72 -8.09 -4.95 -2.87
CA LEU A 72 -7.35 -6.18 -2.58
C LEU A 72 -6.34 -6.51 -3.69
N ARG A 73 -6.72 -6.38 -4.97
CA ARG A 73 -5.80 -6.61 -6.10
C ARG A 73 -4.64 -5.61 -6.13
N ILE A 74 -4.92 -4.33 -5.87
CA ILE A 74 -3.89 -3.28 -5.80
C ILE A 74 -2.93 -3.57 -4.64
N TYR A 75 -3.47 -3.92 -3.47
CA TYR A 75 -2.68 -4.30 -2.30
C TYR A 75 -1.76 -5.50 -2.59
N ALA A 76 -2.31 -6.57 -3.15
CA ALA A 76 -1.55 -7.77 -3.54
C ALA A 76 -0.41 -7.43 -4.52
N GLY A 77 -0.73 -6.66 -5.58
CA GLY A 77 0.25 -6.28 -6.58
C GLY A 77 1.38 -5.39 -6.04
N MET A 78 1.08 -4.52 -5.07
CA MET A 78 2.09 -3.70 -4.39
C MET A 78 2.94 -4.54 -3.44
N PHE A 79 2.32 -5.46 -2.68
CA PHE A 79 3.03 -6.39 -1.80
C PHE A 79 4.02 -7.23 -2.61
N GLN A 80 3.57 -7.89 -3.67
CA GLN A 80 4.41 -8.71 -4.55
C GLN A 80 5.54 -7.88 -5.18
N THR A 81 5.27 -6.64 -5.56
CA THR A 81 6.31 -5.74 -6.14
C THR A 81 7.38 -5.36 -5.12
N ALA A 82 7.00 -5.12 -3.86
CA ALA A 82 7.96 -4.88 -2.79
C ALA A 82 8.76 -6.16 -2.49
N TYR A 83 8.08 -7.30 -2.33
CA TYR A 83 8.68 -8.58 -1.98
C TYR A 83 9.70 -9.09 -3.02
N LEU A 84 9.37 -9.01 -4.31
CA LEU A 84 10.24 -9.49 -5.39
C LEU A 84 11.46 -8.59 -5.67
N ASN A 85 11.54 -7.44 -5.01
CA ASN A 85 12.68 -6.55 -5.16
C ASN A 85 13.90 -7.09 -4.40
N ALA A 86 15.02 -7.30 -5.12
CA ALA A 86 16.27 -7.77 -4.52
C ALA A 86 16.90 -6.77 -3.54
N SER A 87 16.49 -5.50 -3.56
CA SER A 87 16.96 -4.44 -2.66
C SER A 87 15.80 -3.91 -1.82
N ILE A 88 15.25 -4.79 -0.99
CA ILE A 88 14.07 -4.50 -0.18
C ILE A 88 14.39 -3.60 1.01
N SER A 89 13.54 -2.60 1.27
CA SER A 89 13.66 -1.70 2.43
C SER A 89 12.38 -1.68 3.27
N GLU A 90 12.51 -1.27 4.54
CA GLU A 90 11.37 -1.03 5.43
C GLU A 90 10.43 0.04 4.85
N ASP A 91 10.95 1.00 4.10
CA ASP A 91 10.16 2.06 3.45
C ASP A 91 9.23 1.50 2.36
N GLU A 92 9.67 0.48 1.60
CA GLU A 92 8.82 -0.18 0.61
C GLU A 92 7.66 -0.91 1.29
N TYR A 93 7.92 -1.61 2.40
CA TYR A 93 6.86 -2.24 3.19
C TYR A 93 5.99 -1.24 3.95
N PHE A 94 6.50 -0.05 4.24
CA PHE A 94 5.70 1.02 4.84
C PHE A 94 4.58 1.46 3.89
N VAL A 95 4.85 1.57 2.58
CA VAL A 95 3.82 1.84 1.56
C VAL A 95 2.76 0.74 1.54
N VAL A 96 3.18 -0.53 1.62
CA VAL A 96 2.26 -1.68 1.65
C VAL A 96 1.40 -1.66 2.91
N ALA A 97 2.00 -1.41 4.08
CA ALA A 97 1.30 -1.29 5.36
C ALA A 97 0.29 -0.12 5.36
N TYR A 98 0.67 1.01 4.77
CA TYR A 98 -0.21 2.17 4.63
C TYR A 98 -1.43 1.86 3.75
N LEU A 99 -1.22 1.25 2.58
CA LEU A 99 -2.33 0.84 1.71
C LEU A 99 -3.27 -0.14 2.41
N ARG A 100 -2.73 -1.08 3.20
CA ARG A 100 -3.53 -2.01 3.98
C ARG A 100 -4.48 -1.30 4.95
N LEU A 101 -4.00 -0.25 5.63
CA LEU A 101 -4.81 0.57 6.52
C LEU A 101 -5.84 1.41 5.76
N MET A 102 -5.42 2.07 4.68
CA MET A 102 -6.28 2.91 3.86
C MET A 102 -7.44 2.12 3.24
N PHE A 103 -7.19 0.89 2.80
CA PHE A 103 -8.18 -0.01 2.20
C PHE A 103 -8.94 -0.83 3.24
N GLU A 104 -8.70 -0.57 4.54
CA GLU A 104 -9.31 -1.27 5.67
C GLU A 104 -9.27 -2.79 5.50
N ILE A 105 -8.10 -3.31 5.08
CA ILE A 105 -7.91 -4.74 4.84
C ILE A 105 -7.73 -5.45 6.19
N SER A 106 -8.62 -6.39 6.49
CA SER A 106 -8.59 -7.15 7.76
C SER A 106 -7.38 -8.09 7.84
N ASP A 107 -7.21 -8.77 8.98
CA ASP A 107 -6.19 -9.83 9.09
C ASP A 107 -6.55 -11.03 8.20
N GLU A 108 -7.83 -11.41 8.15
CA GLU A 108 -8.32 -12.49 7.31
C GLU A 108 -8.20 -12.20 5.82
N GLU A 109 -8.53 -10.96 5.40
CA GLU A 109 -8.36 -10.55 4.01
C GLU A 109 -6.88 -10.50 3.61
N ASN A 110 -6.01 -10.07 4.52
CA ASN A 110 -4.57 -10.09 4.32
C ASN A 110 -4.07 -11.52 4.16
N ASP A 111 -4.48 -12.45 5.02
CA ASP A 111 -4.08 -13.86 4.92
C ASP A 111 -4.52 -14.48 3.58
N VAL A 112 -5.72 -14.15 3.09
CA VAL A 112 -6.17 -14.57 1.74
C VAL A 112 -5.25 -14.01 0.65
N VAL A 113 -4.86 -12.73 0.73
CA VAL A 113 -3.93 -12.12 -0.23
C VAL A 113 -2.55 -12.78 -0.17
N ILE A 114 -2.00 -13.02 1.02
CA ILE A 114 -0.68 -13.66 1.18
C ILE A 114 -0.70 -15.09 0.64
N ASN A 115 -1.76 -15.86 0.89
CA ASN A 115 -1.91 -17.19 0.32
C ASN A 115 -2.00 -17.17 -1.21
N ALA A 116 -2.71 -16.20 -1.79
CA ALA A 116 -2.77 -16.06 -3.25
C ALA A 116 -1.39 -15.71 -3.85
N ILE A 117 -0.61 -14.85 -3.19
CA ILE A 117 0.78 -14.54 -3.59
C ILE A 117 1.66 -15.78 -3.45
N HIS A 118 1.52 -16.54 -2.37
CA HIS A 118 2.24 -17.79 -2.14
C HIS A 118 1.98 -18.79 -3.26
N ASP A 119 0.71 -19.06 -3.59
CA ASP A 119 0.30 -19.97 -4.66
C ASP A 119 0.88 -19.53 -6.01
N GLU A 120 0.79 -18.24 -6.35
CA GLU A 120 1.35 -17.68 -7.59
C GLU A 120 2.88 -17.89 -7.65
N LEU A 121 3.59 -17.66 -6.54
CA LEU A 121 5.03 -17.86 -6.50
C LEU A 121 5.41 -19.34 -6.59
N GLU A 122 4.63 -20.26 -6.02
CA GLU A 122 4.89 -21.71 -6.09
C GLU A 122 4.85 -22.20 -7.54
N GLU A 123 3.90 -21.71 -8.34
CA GLU A 123 3.78 -22.07 -9.75
C GLU A 123 4.99 -21.65 -10.60
N HIS A 124 5.74 -20.64 -10.18
CA HIS A 124 6.83 -20.03 -10.93
C HIS A 124 8.24 -20.36 -10.41
N VAL A 125 8.35 -21.08 -9.29
CA VAL A 125 9.63 -21.37 -8.62
C VAL A 125 9.88 -22.87 -8.54
N GLU A 126 11.13 -23.30 -8.72
CA GLU A 126 11.49 -24.71 -8.56
C GLU A 126 11.27 -25.18 -7.11
N LYS A 127 10.72 -26.40 -6.93
CA LYS A 127 10.32 -26.95 -5.61
C LYS A 127 11.43 -26.96 -4.56
N ASN A 128 12.68 -27.13 -4.97
CA ASN A 128 13.86 -27.13 -4.11
C ASN A 128 14.26 -25.72 -3.61
N VAL A 129 13.78 -24.66 -4.26
CA VAL A 129 14.03 -23.26 -3.90
C VAL A 129 12.83 -22.64 -3.20
N PHE A 130 11.62 -23.18 -3.42
CA PHE A 130 10.38 -22.60 -2.91
C PHE A 130 10.33 -22.44 -1.38
N GLN A 131 10.93 -23.36 -0.62
CA GLN A 131 11.02 -23.22 0.85
C GLN A 131 11.72 -21.93 1.32
N VAL A 132 12.62 -21.37 0.51
CA VAL A 132 13.28 -20.09 0.80
C VAL A 132 12.35 -18.92 0.51
N VAL A 133 11.58 -19.02 -0.58
CA VAL A 133 10.57 -18.03 -0.98
C VAL A 133 9.47 -17.97 0.08
N GLU A 134 8.91 -19.11 0.46
CA GLU A 134 7.88 -19.25 1.50
C GLU A 134 8.31 -18.57 2.80
N LYS A 135 9.48 -18.92 3.35
CA LYS A 135 10.02 -18.28 4.55
C LYS A 135 10.23 -16.77 4.40
N GLY A 136 10.66 -16.32 3.22
CA GLY A 136 10.82 -14.90 2.94
C GLY A 136 9.48 -14.17 2.91
N LEU A 137 8.43 -14.81 2.38
CA LEU A 137 7.09 -14.25 2.33
C LEU A 137 6.47 -14.15 3.73
N ASP A 138 6.68 -15.16 4.58
CA ASP A 138 6.28 -15.09 6.00
C ASP A 138 6.95 -13.92 6.72
N GLN A 139 8.26 -13.75 6.52
CA GLN A 139 9.01 -12.62 7.10
C GLN A 139 8.51 -11.27 6.57
N ALA A 140 8.17 -11.19 5.28
CA ALA A 140 7.60 -10.00 4.67
C ALA A 140 6.25 -9.64 5.33
N LYS A 141 5.39 -10.64 5.52
CA LYS A 141 4.10 -10.48 6.18
C LYS A 141 4.29 -9.97 7.61
N ASP A 142 5.20 -10.56 8.38
CA ASP A 142 5.51 -10.13 9.74
C ASP A 142 5.98 -8.66 9.78
N VAL A 143 6.81 -8.23 8.84
CA VAL A 143 7.25 -6.82 8.74
C VAL A 143 6.07 -5.90 8.49
N VAL A 144 5.20 -6.24 7.53
CA VAL A 144 4.01 -5.43 7.22
C VAL A 144 3.05 -5.39 8.42
N ASP A 145 2.79 -6.50 9.08
CA ASP A 145 1.93 -6.57 10.27
C ASP A 145 2.47 -5.68 11.41
N ASN A 146 3.78 -5.70 11.64
CA ASN A 146 4.42 -4.83 12.61
C ASN A 146 4.29 -3.34 12.24
N LEU A 147 4.47 -2.99 10.96
CA LEU A 147 4.31 -1.61 10.48
C LEU A 147 2.88 -1.12 10.59
N VAL A 148 1.88 -1.95 10.27
CA VAL A 148 0.45 -1.64 10.45
C VAL A 148 0.15 -1.34 11.91
N ASN A 149 0.66 -2.15 12.84
CA ASN A 149 0.48 -1.92 14.28
C ASN A 149 1.15 -0.62 14.74
N ARG A 150 2.35 -0.31 14.25
CA ARG A 150 3.00 0.98 14.52
C ARG A 150 2.17 2.15 13.99
N LEU A 151 1.69 2.07 12.74
CA LEU A 151 0.84 3.08 12.12
C LEU A 151 -0.47 3.31 12.88
N ARG A 152 -1.12 2.24 13.36
CA ARG A 152 -2.32 2.35 14.22
C ARG A 152 -2.02 3.07 15.54
N SER A 153 -0.84 2.83 16.13
CA SER A 153 -0.46 3.45 17.41
C SER A 153 -0.20 4.96 17.33
N ILE A 154 0.14 5.48 16.15
CA ILE A 154 0.42 6.91 15.92
C ILE A 154 -0.81 7.68 15.40
N LEU A 155 -1.80 6.98 14.85
CA LEU A 155 -3.08 7.57 14.46
C LEU A 155 -3.96 7.61 15.71
N PRO A 156 -4.33 8.79 16.27
CA PRO A 156 -5.19 8.84 17.44
C PRO A 156 -6.54 8.21 17.08
N GLU A 157 -6.97 7.23 17.89
CA GLU A 157 -8.37 6.81 17.90
C GLU A 157 -9.22 8.07 18.04
N GLY A 158 -10.09 8.30 17.05
CA GLY A 158 -10.94 9.48 16.99
C GLY A 158 -11.60 9.74 18.35
N GLY A 159 -11.52 10.98 18.81
CA GLY A 159 -11.94 11.40 20.14
C GLY A 159 -13.25 10.77 20.58
N GLN A 160 -13.18 10.05 21.70
CA GLN A 160 -14.36 9.74 22.50
C GLN A 160 -15.06 11.07 22.81
N LYS A 161 -16.25 11.26 22.23
CA LYS A 161 -17.22 12.23 22.73
C LYS A 161 -17.53 11.85 24.17
N GLY A 162 -16.86 12.52 25.11
CA GLY A 162 -17.35 12.66 26.47
C GLY A 162 -18.41 13.75 26.51
N ASP A 163 -19.57 13.50 25.92
CA ASP A 163 -20.81 14.12 26.40
C ASP A 163 -21.36 13.17 27.46
N GLN A 164 -21.19 13.52 28.73
CA GLN A 164 -22.14 13.17 29.77
C GLN A 164 -22.27 14.37 30.71
N ASP A 165 -23.46 14.98 30.62
CA ASP A 165 -24.06 15.88 31.61
C ASP A 165 -24.09 15.25 33.02
#